data_AF-A0A842TSW6-F1
#
_entry.id   AF-A0A842TSW6-F1
#
_cell.length_a   1.000
_cell.length_b   1.000
_cell.length_c   1.000
_cell.angle_alpha   90.00
_cell.angle_beta   90.00
_cell.angle_gamma   90.00
#
_symmetry.space_group_name_H-M   'P 1'
#
loop_
_entity.id
_entity.type
_entity.pdbx_description
1 polymer ?
#
loop_
_entity_poly.entity_id
_entity_poly.type
_entity_poly.pdbx_seq_one_letter_code
_entity_poly.pdbx_strand_id
1 'polypeptide(L)' 'MDRLKLLSAILIILLVANITLFALGRLNVVQFWVILAIIGIFAYKGMPYLKKKLS' A
#
# COMPACT_ATOMS: atom_id res chain seq x y z
N MET A 1 11.24 9.08 -13.89
CA MET A 1 10.99 8.40 -12.60
C MET A 1 10.74 6.93 -12.86
N ASP A 2 11.46 6.03 -12.19
CA ASP A 2 11.21 4.61 -12.28
C ASP A 2 9.76 4.30 -11.90
N ARG A 3 8.98 3.64 -12.77
CA ARG A 3 7.57 3.27 -12.52
C ARG A 3 7.39 2.54 -11.18
N LEU A 4 8.43 1.84 -10.73
CA LEU A 4 8.51 1.21 -9.42
C LEU A 4 8.56 2.17 -8.24
N LYS A 5 9.37 3.23 -8.32
CA LYS A 5 9.42 4.27 -7.28
C LYS A 5 8.07 4.99 -7.17
N LEU A 6 7.40 5.22 -8.30
CA LEU A 6 6.05 5.79 -8.33
C LEU A 6 5.03 4.86 -7.65
N LEU A 7 5.05 3.56 -7.99
CA LEU A 7 4.14 2.57 -7.40
C LEU A 7 4.35 2.44 -5.87
N SER A 8 5.60 2.38 -5.43
CA SER A 8 5.93 2.35 -4.00
C SER A 8 5.51 3.62 -3.27
N ALA A 9 5.70 4.79 -3.89
CA ALA A 9 5.24 6.07 -3.32
C ALA A 9 3.71 6.10 -3.15
N ILE A 10 2.96 5.62 -4.16
CA ILE A 10 1.50 5.54 -4.10
C ILE A 10 1.04 4.58 -2.99
N LEU A 11 1.68 3.41 -2.84
CA LEU A 11 1.36 2.45 -1.79
C LEU A 11 1.60 3.03 -0.39
N ILE A 12 2.69 3.76 -0.20
CA ILE A 12 3.00 4.42 1.08
C ILE A 12 1.94 5.49 1.38
N ILE A 13 1.57 6.32 0.41
CA ILE A 13 0.54 7.35 0.57
C ILE A 13 -0.80 6.72 0.95
N LEU A 14 -1.20 5.63 0.30
CA LEU A 14 -2.42 4.87 0.62
C LEU A 14 -2.39 4.32 2.04
N LEU A 15 -1.24 3.81 2.49
CA LEU A 15 -1.08 3.26 3.84
C LEU A 15 -1.19 4.37 4.90
N VAL A 16 -0.54 5.51 4.66
CA VAL A 16 -0.59 6.69 5.55
C VAL A 16 -2.02 7.25 5.62
N ALA A 17 -2.71 7.34 4.48
CA ALA A 17 -4.10 7.76 4.43
C ALA A 17 -5.01 6.80 5.21
N ASN A 18 -4.82 5.49 5.08
CA ASN A 18 -5.59 4.48 5.83
C ASN A 18 -5.41 4.62 7.35
N ILE A 19 -4.16 4.81 7.81
CA ILE A 19 -3.87 5.05 9.23
C ILE A 19 -4.51 6.34 9.72
N THR A 20 -4.42 7.42 8.93
CA THR A 20 -5.00 8.71 9.28
C THR A 20 -6.53 8.62 9.39
N LEU A 21 -7.19 7.97 8.43
CA LEU A 21 -8.63 7.79 8.44
C LEU A 21 -9.11 6.91 9.61
N PHE A 22 -8.31 5.90 9.99
CA PHE A 22 -8.59 5.09 11.17
C PHE A 22 -8.41 5.89 12.47
N ALA A 23 -7.35 6.70 12.58
CA ALA A 23 -7.11 7.56 13.73
C ALA A 23 -8.18 8.64 13.91
N LEU A 24 -8.76 9.14 12.80
CA LEU A 24 -9.90 10.06 12.82
C LEU A 24 -11.24 9.39 13.14
N GLY A 25 -11.26 8.08 13.41
CA GLY A 25 -12.48 7.32 13.68
C GLY A 25 -13.41 7.21 12.47
N ARG A 26 -12.92 7.49 11.25
CA ARG A 26 -13.69 7.44 10.01
C ARG A 26 -13.75 6.04 9.39
N LEU A 27 -12.92 5.12 9.87
CA LEU A 27 -12.90 3.73 9.45
C LEU A 27 -13.14 2.80 10.63
N ASN A 28 -13.97 1.78 10.41
CA ASN A 28 -14.12 0.69 11.36
C ASN A 28 -12.90 -0.22 11.36
N VAL A 29 -12.63 -0.88 12.48
CA VAL A 29 -11.51 -1.84 12.63
C VAL A 29 -11.50 -2.88 11.51
N VAL A 30 -12.66 -3.41 11.14
CA VAL A 30 -12.79 -4.37 10.04
C VAL A 30 -12.36 -3.76 8.70
N GLN A 31 -12.81 -2.53 8.40
CA GLN A 31 -12.45 -1.84 7.15
C GLN A 31 -10.96 -1.53 7.08
N PHE A 32 -10.36 -1.12 8.21
CA PHE A 32 -8.93 -0.89 8.31
C PHE A 32 -8.13 -2.14 7.94
N TRP A 33 -8.48 -3.29 8.51
CA TRP A 33 -7.81 -4.56 8.22
C TRP A 33 -8.00 -5.02 6.77
N VAL A 34 -9.20 -4.84 6.20
CA VAL A 34 -9.48 -5.17 4.79
C VAL A 34 -8.62 -4.31 3.86
N ILE A 35 -8.55 -3.00 4.09
CA ILE A 35 -7.72 -2.08 3.28
C ILE A 35 -6.24 -2.47 3.41
N LEU A 36 -5.78 -2.80 4.62
CA LEU A 36 -4.40 -3.18 4.88
C LEU A 36 -4.03 -4.50 4.19
N ALA A 37 -4.94 -5.49 4.19
CA ALA A 37 -4.78 -6.74 3.46
C ALA A 37 -4.73 -6.52 1.94
N ILE A 38 -5.59 -5.66 1.39
CA ILE A 38 -5.58 -5.30 -0.04
C ILE A 38 -4.25 -4.65 -0.42
N ILE A 39 -3.78 -3.66 0.35
CA ILE A 39 -2.48 -3.00 0.11
C ILE A 39 -1.33 -4.02 0.15
N GLY A 40 -1.35 -4.94 1.12
CA GLY A 40 -0.37 -6.03 1.21
C GLY A 40 -0.35 -6.94 -0.02
N ILE A 41 -1.52 -7.31 -0.54
CA ILE A 41 -1.63 -8.11 -1.77
C ILE A 41 -1.07 -7.35 -2.98
N PHE A 42 -1.38 -6.05 -3.11
CA PHE A 42 -0.85 -5.22 -4.18
C PHE A 42 0.67 -5.05 -4.08
N ALA A 43 1.21 -4.85 -2.88
CA ALA A 43 2.64 -4.79 -2.64
C ALA A 43 3.33 -6.11 -2.99
N TYR A 44 2.75 -7.25 -2.60
CA TYR A 44 3.28 -8.59 -2.93
C TYR A 44 3.30 -8.85 -4.44
N LYS A 45 2.23 -8.48 -5.16
CA LYS A 45 2.19 -8.55 -6.63
C LYS A 45 3.14 -7.55 -7.31
N GLY A 46 3.44 -6.41 -6.67
CA GLY A 46 4.44 -5.44 -7.13
C GLY A 46 5.89 -5.88 -6.90
N MET A 47 6.13 -6.73 -5.91
CA MET A 47 7.45 -7.26 -5.52
C MET A 47 8.22 -7.99 -6.65
N PRO A 48 7.61 -8.87 -7.48
CA PRO A 48 8.33 -9.49 -8.61
C PRO A 48 8.81 -8.48 -9.65
N TYR A 49 8.16 -7.33 -9.79
CA TYR A 49 8.62 -6.25 -10.67
C TYR A 49 9.86 -5.55 -10.13
N LEU A 50 9.96 -5.37 -8.80
CA LEU A 50 11.19 -4.90 -8.14
C LEU A 50 12.35 -5.88 -8.37
N LYS A 51 12.07 -7.18 -8.22
CA LYS A 51 13.07 -8.24 -8.36
C LYS A 51 13.65 -8.33 -9.77
N LYS A 52 12.81 -8.12 -10.81
CA LYS A 52 13.24 -8.09 -12.22
C LYS A 52 14.11 -6.89 -12.62
N LYS A 53 14.07 -5.79 -11.85
CA LYS A 53 14.85 -4.58 -12.13
C LYS A 53 16.16 -4.53 -11.32
N LEU A 54 16.29 -5.43 -10.35
CA LEU A 54 17.49 -5.60 -9.52
C LEU A 54 18.41 -6.73 -10.04
N SER A 55 17.87 -7.66 -10.85
CA SER A 55 18.60 -8.66 -11.62
C SER A 55 18.96 -8.13 -13.00
#